data_AF-A0A3C0T4F1-F1
#
_entry.id   AF-A0A3C0T4F1-F1
#
_cell.length_a   1.000
_cell.length_b   1.000
_cell.length_c   1.000
_cell.angle_alpha   90.00
_cell.angle_beta   90.00
_cell.angle_gamma   90.00
#
_symmetry.space_group_name_H-M   'P 1'
#
loop_
_entity.id
_entity.type
_entity.pdbx_description
1 polymer ?
#
loop_
_entity_poly.entity_id
_entity_poly.type
_entity_poly.pdbx_seq_one_letter_code
_entity_poly.pdbx_strand_id
1 'polypeptide(L)'
;QIEKVARATTEKEMNAAGRALDRVLLWNFYLIPDGHPVARHIVYWDRFGHPPLGREHMNWVGFPHLWWLDEAKSARVETGIADLQTE
;
A
#
# COMPACT_ATOMS: atom_id res chain seq x y z
N GLN A 1 17.04 2.34 23.04
CA GLN A 1 17.04 2.33 21.57
C GLN A 1 15.73 2.89 21.00
N ILE A 2 14.57 2.51 21.56
CA ILE A 2 13.25 3.06 21.19
C ILE A 2 13.21 4.59 21.21
N GLU A 3 13.66 5.22 22.31
CA GLU A 3 13.76 6.69 22.41
C GLU A 3 14.59 7.34 21.29
N LYS A 4 15.63 6.66 20.80
CA LYS A 4 16.49 7.19 19.74
C LYS A 4 15.81 7.17 18.38
N VAL A 5 14.98 6.16 18.11
CA VAL A 5 14.17 6.08 16.89
C VAL A 5 13.07 7.15 16.95
N ALA A 6 12.38 7.29 18.08
CA ALA A 6 11.27 8.23 18.25
C ALA A 6 11.68 9.71 18.13
N ARG A 7 12.93 10.03 18.49
CA ARG A 7 13.46 11.41 18.46
C ARG A 7 14.34 11.72 17.24
N ALA A 8 14.53 10.75 16.33
CA ALA A 8 15.35 10.98 15.14
C ALA A 8 14.71 12.07 14.27
N THR A 9 15.51 13.04 13.81
CA THR A 9 15.03 14.14 12.97
C THR A 9 15.49 14.02 11.52
N THR A 10 16.45 13.13 11.27
CA THR A 10 16.98 12.86 9.93
C THR A 10 16.78 11.40 9.54
N GLU A 11 16.63 11.15 8.24
CA GLU A 11 16.48 9.79 7.71
C GLU A 11 17.68 8.91 8.07
N LYS A 12 18.90 9.46 8.01
CA LYS A 12 20.13 8.75 8.35
C LYS A 12 20.15 8.28 9.80
N GLU A 13 19.74 9.14 10.73
CA GLU A 13 19.65 8.80 12.15
C GLU A 13 18.59 7.74 12.40
N MET A 14 17.40 7.91 11.79
CA MET A 14 16.31 6.95 11.90
C MET A 14 16.72 5.57 11.36
N ASN A 15 17.37 5.53 10.20
CA ASN A 15 17.86 4.28 9.59
C ASN A 15 18.91 3.59 10.47
N ALA A 16 19.86 4.35 11.05
CA ALA A 16 20.88 3.77 11.93
C ALA A 16 20.28 3.23 13.23
N ALA A 17 19.39 3.99 13.88
CA ALA A 17 18.71 3.60 15.11
C ALA A 17 17.74 2.44 14.89
N GLY A 18 16.98 2.44 13.79
CA GLY A 18 16.06 1.36 13.40
C GLY A 18 16.78 0.03 13.18
N ARG A 19 17.89 0.03 12.43
CA ARG A 19 18.73 -1.17 12.25
C ARG A 19 19.32 -1.69 13.57
N ALA A 20 19.70 -0.79 14.48
CA ALA A 20 20.20 -1.19 15.79
C ALA A 20 19.10 -1.80 16.66
N LEU A 21 17.88 -1.26 16.60
CA LEU A 21 16.72 -1.82 17.29
C LEU A 21 16.35 -3.20 16.74
N ASP A 22 16.28 -3.36 15.42
CA ASP A 22 15.94 -4.62 14.76
C ASP A 22 16.88 -5.77 15.19
N ARG A 23 18.20 -5.50 15.26
CA ARG A 23 19.17 -6.47 15.80
C ARG A 23 18.85 -6.86 17.25
N VAL A 24 18.53 -5.90 18.13
CA VAL A 24 18.19 -6.24 19.52
C VAL A 24 16.92 -7.10 19.57
N LEU A 25 15.91 -6.80 18.76
CA LEU A 25 14.65 -7.54 18.75
C LEU A 25 14.84 -8.98 18.25
N LEU A 26 15.56 -9.15 17.14
CA LEU A 26 15.78 -10.47 16.53
C LEU A 26 16.72 -11.35 17.37
N TRP A 27 17.76 -10.78 17.99
CA TRP A 27 18.72 -11.55 18.81
C TRP A 27 18.13 -12.01 20.16
N ASN A 28 17.08 -11.36 20.65
CA ASN A 28 16.40 -11.75 21.88
C ASN A 28 15.17 -12.64 21.63
N PHE A 29 14.92 -13.05 20.38
CA PHE A 29 13.86 -14.00 20.02
C PHE A 29 12.45 -13.62 20.53
N TYR A 30 12.12 -12.33 20.53
CA TYR A 30 10.79 -11.86 20.96
C TYR A 30 9.66 -12.21 19.97
N LEU A 31 10.00 -12.46 18.70
CA LEU A 31 9.05 -12.87 17.66
C LEU A 31 9.71 -13.88 16.71
N ILE A 32 8.89 -14.70 16.04
CA ILE A 32 9.31 -15.57 14.94
C ILE A 32 8.80 -14.93 13.64
N PRO A 33 9.68 -14.39 12.78
CA PRO A 33 9.25 -13.74 11.54
C PRO A 33 8.57 -14.73 10.59
N ASP A 34 7.47 -14.32 9.98
CA ASP A 34 6.77 -15.03 8.90
C ASP A 34 6.84 -14.20 7.59
N GLY A 35 6.22 -14.70 6.53
CA GLY A 35 6.06 -13.99 5.26
C GLY A 35 5.14 -12.77 5.36
N HIS A 36 5.30 -11.87 4.39
CA HIS A 36 4.39 -10.75 4.13
C HIS A 36 4.02 -10.74 2.64
N PRO A 37 2.80 -10.31 2.27
CA PRO A 37 2.43 -10.16 0.86
C PRO A 37 3.28 -9.07 0.21
N VAL A 38 3.99 -9.43 -0.86
CA VAL A 38 4.90 -8.52 -1.59
C VAL A 38 4.13 -7.44 -2.34
N ALA A 39 2.88 -7.72 -2.73
CA ALA A 39 2.05 -6.82 -3.51
C ALA A 39 0.66 -6.63 -2.90
N ARG A 40 -0.04 -5.61 -3.39
CA ARG A 40 -1.45 -5.37 -3.07
C ARG A 40 -2.28 -5.86 -4.24
N HIS A 41 -3.05 -6.91 -4.00
CA HIS A 41 -3.96 -7.48 -4.98
C HIS A 41 -5.36 -6.91 -4.76
N ILE A 42 -5.90 -6.22 -5.76
CA ILE A 42 -7.24 -5.67 -5.77
C ILE A 42 -7.85 -5.90 -7.16
N VAL A 43 -9.14 -6.20 -7.19
CA VAL A 43 -9.92 -6.33 -8.43
C VAL A 43 -11.09 -5.37 -8.32
N TYR A 44 -11.28 -4.59 -9.36
CA TYR A 44 -12.34 -3.59 -9.44
C TYR A 44 -12.71 -3.40 -10.90
N TRP A 45 -13.94 -2.96 -11.14
CA TRP A 45 -14.37 -2.56 -12.48
C TRP A 45 -13.53 -1.37 -12.96
N ASP A 46 -13.05 -1.39 -14.22
CA ASP A 46 -12.32 -0.26 -14.81
C ASP A 46 -13.26 0.94 -15.05
N ARG A 47 -13.67 1.57 -13.95
CA ARG A 47 -14.53 2.76 -13.79
C ARG A 47 -13.78 3.91 -13.12
N PHE A 48 -12.66 3.62 -12.46
CA PHE A 48 -11.93 4.59 -11.65
C PHE A 48 -10.66 5.07 -12.33
N GLY A 49 -10.34 6.34 -12.09
CA GLY A 49 -9.00 6.90 -12.26
C GLY A 49 -8.26 6.90 -10.92
N HIS A 50 -6.96 6.66 -10.95
CA HIS A 50 -6.11 6.69 -9.76
C HIS A 50 -4.71 7.22 -10.10
N PRO A 51 -3.98 7.81 -9.14
CA PRO A 51 -2.56 8.13 -9.33
C PRO A 51 -1.75 6.85 -9.61
N PRO A 52 -0.58 6.92 -10.27
CA PRO A 52 0.23 5.75 -10.56
C PRO A 52 0.48 4.92 -9.29
N LEU A 53 -0.04 3.69 -9.28
CA LEU A 53 0.12 2.74 -8.19
C LEU A 53 1.58 2.28 -8.15
N GLY A 54 2.18 2.21 -6.96
CA GLY A 54 3.55 1.72 -6.79
C GLY A 54 4.65 2.79 -6.77
N ARG A 55 4.34 4.06 -6.48
CA ARG A 55 5.40 5.02 -6.12
C ARG A 55 6.10 4.60 -4.83
N GLU A 56 7.40 4.91 -4.74
CA GLU A 56 8.34 4.49 -3.69
C GLU A 56 7.89 4.78 -2.24
N HIS A 57 6.89 5.65 -2.05
CA HIS A 57 6.37 6.03 -0.74
C HIS A 57 4.88 5.70 -0.53
N MET A 58 4.22 5.05 -1.49
CA MET A 58 2.81 4.71 -1.39
C MET A 58 2.62 3.27 -0.90
N ASN A 59 2.71 3.08 0.42
CA ASN A 59 2.59 1.79 1.10
C ASN A 59 1.13 1.30 1.25
N TRP A 60 0.17 1.97 0.61
CA TRP A 60 -1.26 1.64 0.64
C TRP A 60 -1.92 1.96 -0.70
N VAL A 61 -3.08 1.36 -0.96
CA VAL A 61 -3.76 1.38 -2.27
C VAL A 61 -4.36 2.76 -2.61
N GLY A 62 -4.61 3.61 -1.62
CA GLY A 62 -5.22 4.93 -1.83
C GLY A 62 -6.73 4.92 -2.02
N PHE A 63 -7.35 3.78 -2.33
CA PHE A 63 -8.81 3.66 -2.43
C PHE A 63 -9.46 3.71 -1.03
N PRO A 64 -10.59 4.40 -0.82
CA PRO A 64 -11.34 5.20 -1.80
C PRO A 64 -10.94 6.69 -1.88
N HIS A 65 -9.92 7.13 -1.14
CA HIS A 65 -9.68 8.56 -0.90
C HIS A 65 -8.96 9.27 -2.05
N LEU A 66 -8.08 8.56 -2.76
CA LEU A 66 -7.28 9.11 -3.86
C LEU A 66 -7.86 8.79 -5.25
N TRP A 67 -8.89 7.96 -5.31
CA TRP A 67 -9.46 7.48 -6.55
C TRP A 67 -10.68 8.31 -6.91
N TRP A 68 -10.91 8.54 -8.18
CA TRP A 68 -12.08 9.27 -8.69
C TRP A 68 -12.82 8.42 -9.72
N LEU A 69 -14.11 8.71 -9.89
CA LEU A 69 -14.88 8.11 -10.97
C LEU A 69 -14.46 8.76 -12.29
N ASP A 70 -14.08 7.94 -13.26
CA ASP A 70 -13.86 8.37 -14.63
C ASP A 70 -15.15 8.08 -15.41
N GLU A 71 -15.82 9.13 -15.85
CA GLU A 71 -17.15 9.03 -16.47
C GLU A 71 -17.13 8.18 -17.74
N ALA A 72 -16.09 8.33 -18.58
CA ALA A 72 -15.98 7.59 -19.84
C ALA A 72 -15.75 6.09 -19.59
N LYS A 73 -14.85 5.79 -18.65
CA LYS A 73 -14.62 4.41 -18.19
C LYS A 73 -15.86 3.79 -17.56
N SER A 74 -16.56 4.55 -16.71
CA SER A 74 -17.78 4.10 -16.05
C SER A 74 -18.88 3.75 -17.05
N ALA A 75 -19.13 4.63 -18.04
CA ALA A 75 -20.13 4.39 -19.07
C ALA A 75 -19.87 3.10 -19.85
N ARG A 76 -18.61 2.84 -20.24
CA ARG A 76 -18.21 1.60 -20.92
C ARG A 76 -18.51 0.36 -20.08
N VAL A 77 -18.25 0.41 -18.78
CA VAL A 77 -18.55 -0.72 -17.90
C VAL A 77 -20.06 -0.91 -17.76
N GLU A 78 -20.85 0.16 -17.68
CA GLU A 78 -22.32 0.01 -17.64
C GLU A 78 -22.88 -0.63 -18.91
N THR A 79 -22.39 -0.23 -20.09
CA THR A 79 -22.79 -0.88 -21.36
C THR A 79 -22.46 -2.37 -21.34
N GLY A 80 -21.24 -2.74 -20.96
CA GLY A 80 -20.84 -4.15 -20.90
C GLY A 80 -21.65 -4.97 -19.90
N ILE A 81 -22.02 -4.39 -18.76
CA ILE A 81 -22.90 -5.07 -17.79
C ILE A 81 -24.31 -5.26 -18.36
N ALA A 82 -24.85 -4.26 -19.07
CA ALA A 82 -26.18 -4.35 -19.68
C ALA A 82 -26.24 -5.44 -20.78
N ASP A 83 -25.19 -5.57 -21.59
CA ASP A 83 -25.09 -6.61 -22.62
C ASP A 83 -25.12 -8.01 -21.98
N LEU A 84 -24.36 -8.22 -20.90
CA LEU A 84 -24.30 -9.48 -20.17
C LEU A 84 -25.61 -9.86 -19.47
N GLN A 85 -26.51 -8.90 -19.21
CA GLN A 85 -27.81 -9.15 -18.60
C GLN A 85 -28.89 -9.52 -19.62
N THR A 86 -28.62 -9.31 -20.91
CA THR A 86 -29.57 -9.55 -21.99
C THR A 86 -29.43 -10.97 -22.59
N GLU A 87 -28.30 -11.64 -22.35
CA GLU A 87 -28.07 -13.07 -22.64
C GLU A 87 -28.65 -14.00 -21.56
#